data_AF-A0A0Q7YTZ8-F1
#
_entry.id   AF-A0A0Q7YTZ8-F1
#
_cell.length_a   1.000
_cell.length_b   1.000
_cell.length_c   1.000
_cell.angle_alpha   90.00
_cell.angle_beta   90.00
_cell.angle_gamma   90.00
#
_symmetry.space_group_name_H-M   'P 1'
#
loop_
_entity.id
_entity.type
_entity.pdbx_description
1 polymer ?
#
loop_
_entity_poly.entity_id
_entity_poly.type
_entity_poly.pdbx_seq_one_letter_code
_entity_poly.pdbx_strand_id
1 'polypeptide(L)'
;MSTPMSEAEAFGILRTRRKQLEAAAAQSLQISGADLEAAARNAAILVDLMLAGCDNDVASRSDATAVPRRQIIAFGDSLVPLLKDFIGEPPLLFLARCVDAYWRGATAALDAA
;
A
#
# COMPACT_ATOMS: atom_id res chain seq x y z
N MET A 1 23.70 16.16 12.33
CA MET A 1 22.93 15.02 12.83
C MET A 1 21.56 15.12 12.21
N SER A 2 21.22 14.25 11.25
CA SER A 2 19.88 14.21 10.68
C SER A 2 18.96 13.62 11.75
N THR A 3 17.93 14.37 12.15
CA THR A 3 16.90 13.85 13.05
C THR A 3 16.27 12.63 12.39
N PRO A 4 16.17 11.47 13.09
CA PRO A 4 15.46 10.33 12.54
C PRO A 4 14.01 10.74 12.27
N MET A 5 13.52 10.43 11.07
CA MET A 5 12.15 10.73 10.67
C MET A 5 11.17 10.07 11.66
N SER A 6 10.14 10.79 12.10
CA SER A 6 9.07 10.23 12.91
C SER A 6 8.05 9.46 12.06
N GLU A 7 7.26 8.59 12.69
CA GLU A 7 6.17 7.89 12.00
C GLU A 7 5.10 8.85 11.47
N ALA A 8 4.85 9.96 12.18
CA ALA A 8 3.90 10.99 11.77
C ALA A 8 4.39 11.72 10.51
N GLU A 9 5.69 12.00 10.41
CA GLU A 9 6.30 12.58 9.21
C GLU A 9 6.23 11.59 8.04
N ALA A 10 6.58 10.32 8.27
CA ALA A 10 6.50 9.27 7.26
C ALA A 10 5.07 9.12 6.71
N PHE A 11 4.07 9.10 7.60
CA PHE A 11 2.66 9.03 7.22
C PHE A 11 2.19 10.30 6.49
N GLY A 12 2.62 11.47 6.96
CA GLY A 12 2.34 12.75 6.31
C GLY A 12 2.86 12.82 4.87
N ILE A 13 4.06 12.26 4.61
CA ILE A 13 4.63 12.14 3.27
C ILE A 13 3.75 11.23 2.40
N LEU A 14 3.36 10.05 2.88
CA LEU A 14 2.51 9.13 2.12
C LEU A 14 1.15 9.77 1.78
N ARG A 15 0.53 10.45 2.73
CA ARG A 15 -0.76 11.12 2.53
C ARG A 15 -0.65 12.26 1.52
N THR A 16 0.41 13.06 1.61
CA THR A 16 0.66 14.17 0.67
C THR A 16 0.97 13.67 -0.74
N ARG A 17 1.72 12.57 -0.84
CA ARG A 17 2.15 11.96 -2.12
C ARG A 17 1.26 10.81 -2.56
N ARG A 18 0.05 10.69 -2.01
CA ARG A 18 -0.84 9.55 -2.25
C ARG A 18 -1.07 9.26 -3.74
N LYS A 19 -1.35 10.28 -4.56
CA LYS A 19 -1.54 10.09 -6.01
C LYS A 19 -0.29 9.56 -6.72
N GLN A 20 0.89 9.95 -6.26
CA GLN A 20 2.15 9.46 -6.83
C GLN A 20 2.39 8.01 -6.39
N LEU A 21 2.07 7.67 -5.14
CA LEU A 21 2.11 6.30 -4.63
C LEU A 21 1.16 5.38 -5.40
N GLU A 22 -0.08 5.81 -5.63
CA GLU A 22 -1.07 5.09 -6.45
C GLU A 22 -0.55 4.86 -7.89
N ALA A 23 0.08 5.87 -8.49
CA ALA A 23 0.67 5.73 -9.82
C ALA A 23 1.84 4.73 -9.86
N ALA A 24 2.73 4.75 -8.86
CA ALA A 24 3.84 3.80 -8.75
C ALA A 24 3.35 2.37 -8.50
N ALA A 25 2.34 2.22 -7.64
CA ALA A 25 1.66 0.95 -7.41
C ALA A 25 1.00 0.42 -8.69
N ALA A 26 0.32 1.29 -9.46
CA ALA A 26 -0.29 0.92 -10.73
C ALA A 26 0.76 0.45 -11.74
N GLN A 27 1.95 1.07 -11.79
CA GLN A 27 3.05 0.59 -12.63
C GLN A 27 3.54 -0.79 -12.19
N SER A 28 3.68 -1.02 -10.88
CA SER A 28 4.04 -2.35 -10.33
C SER A 28 3.02 -3.43 -10.72
N LEU A 29 1.73 -3.09 -10.71
CA LEU A 29 0.65 -4.01 -11.10
C LEU A 29 0.64 -4.29 -12.62
N GLN A 30 0.94 -3.29 -13.45
CA GLN A 30 1.07 -3.47 -14.90
C GLN A 30 2.21 -4.42 -15.25
N ILE A 31 3.37 -4.29 -14.60
CA ILE A 31 4.50 -5.21 -14.75
C ILE A 31 4.07 -6.65 -14.38
N SER A 32 3.13 -6.77 -13.45
CA SER A 32 2.57 -8.05 -13.00
C SER A 32 1.45 -8.61 -13.90
N GLY A 33 1.12 -7.92 -15.00
CA GLY A 33 0.19 -8.36 -16.04
C GLY A 33 -1.23 -7.77 -15.95
N ALA A 34 -1.46 -6.72 -15.15
CA ALA A 34 -2.72 -6.00 -15.16
C ALA A 34 -2.83 -5.07 -16.39
N ASP A 35 -4.03 -4.93 -16.97
CA ASP A 35 -4.29 -3.86 -17.93
C ASP A 35 -4.23 -2.48 -17.26
N LEU A 36 -4.04 -1.42 -18.05
CA LEU A 36 -3.82 -0.05 -17.55
C LEU A 36 -4.96 0.45 -16.64
N GLU A 37 -6.21 0.20 -17.01
CA GLU A 37 -7.37 0.68 -16.25
C GLU A 37 -7.57 -0.12 -14.97
N ALA A 38 -7.44 -1.45 -15.02
CA ALA A 38 -7.50 -2.30 -13.84
C ALA A 38 -6.34 -2.01 -12.89
N ALA A 39 -5.13 -1.79 -13.40
CA ALA A 39 -3.97 -1.47 -12.59
C ALA A 39 -4.16 -0.17 -11.81
N ALA A 40 -4.66 0.89 -12.44
CA ALA A 40 -4.93 2.16 -11.78
C ALA A 40 -6.02 2.01 -10.70
N ARG A 41 -7.13 1.33 -11.03
CA ARG A 41 -8.23 1.07 -10.10
C ARG A 41 -7.79 0.24 -8.90
N ASN A 42 -7.08 -0.86 -9.15
CA ASN A 42 -6.66 -1.80 -8.12
C ASN A 42 -5.55 -1.20 -7.26
N ALA A 43 -4.64 -0.43 -7.83
CA ALA A 43 -3.64 0.32 -7.07
C ALA A 43 -4.29 1.30 -6.08
N ALA A 44 -5.32 2.03 -6.49
CA ALA A 44 -6.06 2.92 -5.59
C ALA A 44 -6.67 2.15 -4.42
N ILE A 45 -7.35 1.01 -4.69
CA ILE A 45 -7.96 0.15 -3.66
C ILE A 45 -6.89 -0.37 -2.67
N LEU A 46 -5.76 -0.86 -3.17
CA LEU A 46 -4.71 -1.46 -2.34
C LEU A 46 -3.93 -0.41 -1.54
N VAL A 47 -3.72 0.79 -2.11
CA VAL A 47 -3.12 1.92 -1.39
C VAL A 47 -4.05 2.42 -0.29
N ASP A 48 -5.36 2.53 -0.55
CA ASP A 48 -6.34 2.88 0.48
C ASP A 48 -6.34 1.86 1.62
N LEU A 49 -6.31 0.57 1.29
CA LEU A 49 -6.24 -0.51 2.28
C LEU A 49 -5.01 -0.38 3.18
N MET A 50 -3.84 -0.13 2.58
CA MET A 50 -2.60 0.07 3.33
C MET A 50 -2.70 1.32 4.22
N LEU A 51 -3.12 2.46 3.67
CA LEU A 51 -3.18 3.73 4.40
C LEU A 51 -4.17 3.69 5.57
N ALA A 52 -5.35 3.10 5.38
CA ALA A 52 -6.35 2.94 6.44
C ALA A 52 -5.78 2.16 7.62
N GLY A 53 -5.10 1.03 7.36
CA GLY A 53 -4.50 0.26 8.43
C GLY A 53 -3.23 0.90 9.04
N CYS A 54 -2.49 1.74 8.29
CA CYS A 54 -1.39 2.52 8.88
C CYS A 54 -1.87 3.62 9.85
N ASP A 55 -3.09 4.16 9.66
CA ASP A 55 -3.69 5.21 10.51
C ASP A 55 -4.42 4.65 11.74
N ASN A 56 -4.39 3.32 11.95
CA ASN A 56 -5.28 2.60 12.88
C ASN A 56 -6.78 2.89 12.65
N ASP A 57 -7.15 3.35 11.46
CA ASP A 57 -8.54 3.55 11.12
C ASP A 57 -9.15 2.17 10.81
N VAL A 58 -9.96 1.69 11.75
CA VAL A 58 -10.57 0.35 11.72
C VAL A 58 -11.64 0.24 10.62
N ALA A 59 -11.98 1.33 9.94
CA ALA A 59 -13.16 1.39 9.10
C ALA A 59 -12.83 1.80 7.66
N SER A 60 -12.60 0.81 6.81
CA SER A 60 -13.28 0.79 5.51
C SER A 60 -13.36 -0.64 5.00
N ARG A 61 -14.58 -1.07 4.65
CA ARG A 61 -14.80 -2.28 3.84
C ARG A 61 -13.87 -2.18 2.63
N SER A 62 -12.80 -2.96 2.64
CA SER A 62 -11.89 -2.93 1.51
C SER A 62 -12.58 -3.63 0.36
N ASP A 63 -12.79 -2.91 -0.74
CA ASP A 63 -13.16 -3.49 -2.05
C ASP A 63 -12.04 -4.39 -2.61
N ALA A 64 -11.01 -4.71 -1.81
CA ALA A 64 -9.93 -5.64 -2.15
C ALA A 64 -10.45 -7.01 -2.59
N THR A 65 -11.64 -7.45 -2.20
CA THR A 65 -12.27 -8.68 -2.72
C THR A 65 -12.51 -8.63 -4.24
N ALA A 66 -12.61 -7.44 -4.82
CA ALA A 66 -12.73 -7.25 -6.27
C ALA A 66 -11.37 -7.24 -7.00
N VAL A 67 -10.25 -7.23 -6.26
CA VAL A 67 -8.90 -7.22 -6.82
C VAL A 67 -8.42 -8.65 -7.05
N PRO A 68 -7.89 -8.99 -8.24
CA PRO A 68 -7.38 -10.34 -8.49
C PRO A 68 -6.28 -10.72 -7.49
N ARG A 69 -6.35 -11.96 -6.97
CA ARG A 69 -5.39 -12.52 -6.00
C ARG A 69 -3.91 -12.25 -6.36
N ARG A 70 -3.56 -12.44 -7.64
CA ARG A 70 -2.19 -12.20 -8.13
C ARG A 70 -1.73 -10.76 -7.94
N GLN A 71 -2.62 -9.79 -8.10
CA GLN A 71 -2.31 -8.36 -7.95
C GLN A 71 -2.23 -7.95 -6.48
N ILE A 72 -3.04 -8.55 -5.61
CA ILE A 72 -2.91 -8.41 -4.16
C ILE A 72 -1.50 -8.85 -3.75
N ILE A 73 -1.10 -10.07 -4.10
CA ILE A 73 0.23 -10.59 -3.75
C ILE A 73 1.35 -9.71 -4.33
N ALA A 74 1.26 -9.35 -5.61
CA ALA A 74 2.29 -8.54 -6.27
C ALA A 74 2.48 -7.15 -5.63
N PHE A 75 1.39 -6.50 -5.20
CA PHE A 75 1.48 -5.24 -4.46
C PHE A 75 2.07 -5.45 -3.07
N GLY A 76 1.64 -6.50 -2.36
CA GLY A 76 2.19 -6.85 -1.04
C GLY A 76 3.70 -7.07 -1.07
N ASP A 77 4.20 -7.75 -2.10
CA ASP A 77 5.64 -7.98 -2.32
C ASP A 77 6.40 -6.69 -2.66
N SER A 78 5.75 -5.71 -3.30
CA SER A 78 6.36 -4.43 -3.67
C SER A 78 6.19 -3.31 -2.64
N LEU A 79 5.46 -3.54 -1.53
CA LEU A 79 5.21 -2.52 -0.50
C LEU A 79 6.47 -1.94 0.11
N VAL A 80 7.39 -2.77 0.60
CA VAL A 80 8.61 -2.30 1.25
C VAL A 80 9.49 -1.46 0.31
N PRO A 81 9.81 -1.91 -0.92
CA PRO A 81 10.57 -1.07 -1.84
C PRO A 81 9.81 0.20 -2.22
N LEU A 82 8.49 0.14 -2.46
CA LEU A 82 7.68 1.33 -2.75
C LEU A 82 7.73 2.35 -1.60
N LEU A 83 7.56 1.92 -0.35
CA LEU A 83 7.59 2.82 0.80
C LEU A 83 8.97 3.46 0.98
N LYS A 84 10.06 2.72 0.74
CA LYS A 84 11.42 3.25 0.76
C LYS A 84 11.68 4.24 -0.38
N ASP A 85 11.17 4.00 -1.58
CA ASP A 85 11.33 4.94 -2.70
C ASP A 85 10.62 6.27 -2.44
N PHE A 86 9.48 6.25 -1.75
CA PHE A 86 8.69 7.45 -1.46
C PHE A 86 9.13 8.23 -0.23
N ILE A 87 9.55 7.52 0.82
CA ILE A 87 9.87 8.08 2.13
C ILE A 87 11.39 8.22 2.33
N GLY A 88 12.19 7.42 1.62
CA GLY A 88 13.63 7.27 1.81
C GLY A 88 13.94 6.18 2.84
N GLU A 89 14.31 6.60 4.05
CA GLU A 89 14.57 5.70 5.19
C GLU A 89 13.47 5.85 6.25
N PRO A 90 12.28 5.22 6.05
CA PRO A 90 11.21 5.25 7.04
C PRO A 90 11.60 4.48 8.31
N PRO A 91 11.01 4.84 9.46
CA PRO A 91 11.15 4.06 10.69
C PRO A 91 10.77 2.59 10.49
N LEU A 92 11.56 1.68 11.04
CA LEU A 92 11.33 0.23 10.88
C LEU A 92 9.96 -0.20 11.41
N LEU A 93 9.52 0.35 12.54
CA LEU A 93 8.21 0.08 13.12
C LEU A 93 7.06 0.56 12.21
N PHE A 94 7.24 1.72 11.56
CA PHE A 94 6.28 2.24 10.60
C PHE A 94 6.14 1.32 9.37
N LEU A 95 7.26 0.86 8.81
CA LEU A 95 7.26 -0.11 7.71
C LEU A 95 6.53 -1.41 8.11
N ALA A 96 6.89 -1.98 9.26
CA ALA A 96 6.27 -3.19 9.76
C ALA A 96 4.75 -3.00 9.94
N ARG A 97 4.33 -1.87 10.54
CA ARG A 97 2.91 -1.56 10.73
C ARG A 97 2.17 -1.48 9.40
N CYS A 98 2.72 -0.81 8.39
CA CYS A 98 2.06 -0.66 7.10
C CYS A 98 1.97 -1.98 6.32
N VAL A 99 2.98 -2.84 6.42
CA VAL A 99 2.96 -4.19 5.83
C VAL A 99 1.94 -5.08 6.56
N ASP A 100 1.96 -5.10 7.90
CA ASP A 100 1.04 -5.88 8.71
C ASP A 100 -0.42 -5.44 8.51
N ALA A 101 -0.65 -4.12 8.48
CA ALA A 101 -1.94 -3.51 8.18
C ALA A 101 -2.49 -3.98 6.83
N TYR A 102 -1.66 -3.90 5.79
CA TYR A 102 -2.01 -4.35 4.46
C TYR A 102 -2.40 -5.83 4.45
N TRP A 103 -1.56 -6.72 4.97
CA TRP A 103 -1.83 -8.16 4.94
C TRP A 103 -3.04 -8.55 5.78
N ARG A 104 -3.25 -7.90 6.93
CA ARG A 104 -4.48 -8.08 7.73
C ARG A 104 -5.72 -7.72 6.93
N GLY A 105 -5.70 -6.59 6.23
CA GLY A 105 -6.81 -6.17 5.36
C GLY A 105 -6.98 -7.06 4.13
N ALA A 106 -5.89 -7.53 3.54
CA ALA A 106 -5.89 -8.34 2.33
C ALA A 106 -6.29 -9.79 2.58
N THR A 107 -6.11 -10.32 3.80
CA THR A 107 -6.45 -11.71 4.15
C THR A 107 -7.92 -12.02 3.81
N ALA A 108 -8.86 -11.13 4.14
CA ALA A 108 -10.27 -11.32 3.80
C ALA A 108 -10.54 -11.40 2.29
N ALA A 109 -9.75 -10.69 1.48
CA ALA A 109 -9.83 -10.76 0.02
C ALA A 109 -9.17 -12.03 -0.55
N LEU A 110 -8.08 -12.49 0.07
CA LEU A 110 -7.38 -13.71 -0.32
C LEU A 110 -8.17 -14.98 0.00
N ASP A 111 -8.98 -14.97 1.07
CA ASP A 111 -9.82 -16.11 1.46
C ASP A 111 -11.10 -16.22 0.59
N ALA A 112 -11.52 -15.11 -0.02
CA ALA A 112 -12.73 -15.05 -0.85
C ALA A 112 -12.49 -15.34 -2.35
N ALA A 113 -11.23 -15.40 -2.80
CA ALA A 113 -10.82 -15.44 -4.20
C ALA A 113 -10.28 -16.80 -4.68
#